data_AF-A0A157Q018-F1
#
_entry.id   AF-A0A157Q018-F1
#
_cell.length_a   1.000
_cell.length_b   1.000
_cell.length_c   1.000
_cell.angle_alpha   90.00
_cell.angle_beta   90.00
_cell.angle_gamma   90.00
#
_symmetry.space_group_name_H-M   'P 1'
#
loop_
_entity.id
_entity.type
_entity.pdbx_description
1 polymer ?
#
loop_
_entity_poly.entity_id
_entity_poly.type
_entity_poly.pdbx_seq_one_letter_code
_entity_poly.pdbx_strand_id
1 'polypeptide(L)'
;MVADPRSGLLDIVGQYLCTEAALLKERADVCMGLSLGKRPSYLVPALPAGATFEDIDAYFEHCRSEAELAGCLFAIAAAEARLRRDARQRCVPGRSGLDGRLALLHGNAAAFWRVPFDEQGIVDAWKAFLHTVEGASLAERSRWAGRVGQFKSVLNLRHWVAHGRYWMLPPHLATWSLTEIAKVVQDMFQALNDAADRARLPVVP
;
A
#
# COMPACT_ATOMS: atom_id res chain seq x y z
N MET A 1 9.64 22.12 12.72
CA MET A 1 8.62 21.91 11.68
C MET A 1 8.34 20.43 11.61
N VAL A 2 7.19 19.99 12.11
CA VAL A 2 6.75 18.60 11.94
C VAL A 2 6.21 18.51 10.52
N ALA A 3 6.84 17.71 9.66
CA ALA A 3 6.35 17.47 8.30
C ALA A 3 4.88 17.02 8.38
N ASP A 4 4.00 17.60 7.55
CA ASP A 4 2.62 17.15 7.43
C ASP A 4 2.65 15.64 7.08
N PRO A 5 2.13 14.74 7.92
CA PRO A 5 2.26 13.29 7.74
C PRO A 5 1.36 12.75 6.61
N ARG A 6 0.96 13.61 5.67
CA ARG A 6 0.10 13.30 4.53
C ARG A 6 0.93 13.22 3.25
N SER A 7 1.94 12.36 3.22
CA SER A 7 2.47 11.93 1.93
C SER A 7 1.33 11.25 1.17
N GLY A 8 0.83 11.90 0.13
CA GLY A 8 -0.12 11.30 -0.79
C GLY A 8 0.52 10.10 -1.49
N LEU A 9 -0.30 9.27 -2.12
CA LEU A 9 0.21 8.13 -2.89
C LEU A 9 1.24 8.56 -3.95
N LEU A 10 1.04 9.74 -4.56
CA LEU A 10 1.98 10.34 -5.51
C LEU A 10 3.31 10.72 -4.86
N ASP A 11 3.29 11.21 -3.62
CA ASP A 11 4.51 11.58 -2.89
C ASP A 11 5.32 10.33 -2.53
N ILE A 12 4.65 9.24 -2.13
CA ILE A 12 5.28 7.95 -1.85
C ILE A 12 5.96 7.39 -3.11
N VAL A 13 5.25 7.40 -4.24
CA VAL A 13 5.80 6.98 -5.54
C VAL A 13 6.96 7.88 -5.96
N GLY A 14 6.81 9.20 -5.84
CA GLY A 14 7.86 10.16 -6.17
C GLY A 14 9.12 9.95 -5.33
N GLN A 15 8.97 9.75 -4.03
CA GLN A 15 10.08 9.49 -3.12
C GLN A 15 10.80 8.18 -3.45
N TYR A 16 10.06 7.12 -3.81
CA TYR A 16 10.65 5.88 -4.29
C TYR A 16 11.46 6.11 -5.58
N LEU A 17 10.90 6.78 -6.59
CA LEU A 17 11.58 7.04 -7.85
C LEU A 17 12.87 7.86 -7.65
N CYS A 18 12.86 8.85 -6.76
CA CYS A 18 14.06 9.58 -6.38
C CYS A 18 15.10 8.68 -5.70
N THR A 19 14.66 7.76 -4.84
CA THR A 19 15.53 6.81 -4.14
C THR A 19 16.16 5.81 -5.13
N GLU A 20 15.37 5.26 -6.05
CA GLU A 20 15.85 4.36 -7.10
C GLU A 20 16.89 5.04 -8.00
N ALA A 21 16.62 6.27 -8.45
CA ALA A 21 17.57 7.04 -9.23
C ALA A 21 18.87 7.33 -8.46
N ALA A 22 18.78 7.63 -7.16
CA ALA A 22 19.94 7.82 -6.31
C ALA A 22 20.77 6.54 -6.14
N LEU A 23 20.12 5.39 -5.97
CA LEU A 23 20.80 4.08 -5.89
C LEU A 23 21.53 3.73 -7.18
N LEU A 24 20.90 3.97 -8.34
CA LEU A 24 21.53 3.75 -9.65
C LEU A 24 22.77 4.62 -9.85
N LYS A 25 22.68 5.89 -9.46
CA LYS A 25 23.81 6.82 -9.51
C LYS A 25 24.93 6.38 -8.58
N GLU A 26 24.60 6.07 -7.32
CA GLU A 26 25.60 5.65 -6.32
C GLU A 26 26.30 4.37 -6.75
N ARG A 27 25.57 3.40 -7.32
CA ARG A 27 26.16 2.20 -7.91
C ARG A 27 27.21 2.55 -8.97
N ALA A 28 26.87 3.45 -9.90
CA ALA A 28 27.80 3.88 -10.94
C ALA A 28 29.06 4.54 -10.35
N ASP A 29 28.88 5.40 -9.35
CA ASP A 29 29.97 6.09 -8.66
C ASP A 29 30.88 5.10 -7.90
N VAL A 30 30.30 4.08 -7.27
CA VAL A 30 31.04 2.99 -6.60
C VAL A 30 31.85 2.16 -7.59
N CYS A 31 31.24 1.71 -8.69
CA CYS A 31 31.94 0.93 -9.72
C CYS A 31 33.09 1.72 -10.34
N MET A 32 32.89 3.02 -10.59
CA MET A 32 33.96 3.90 -11.07
C MET A 32 35.07 4.06 -10.00
N GLY A 33 34.71 4.30 -8.74
CA GLY A 33 35.67 4.43 -7.64
C GLY A 33 36.56 3.20 -7.47
N LEU A 34 35.98 2.00 -7.58
CA LEU A 34 36.72 0.75 -7.42
C LEU A 34 37.72 0.50 -8.54
N SER A 35 37.41 0.91 -9.78
CA SER A 35 38.40 0.87 -10.87
C SER A 35 39.61 1.77 -10.60
N LEU A 36 39.47 2.76 -9.72
CA LEU A 36 40.54 3.64 -9.23
C LEU A 36 41.13 3.21 -7.88
N GLY A 37 40.77 2.01 -7.37
CA GLY A 37 41.22 1.51 -6.06
C GLY A 37 40.60 2.25 -4.87
N LYS A 38 39.54 3.02 -5.07
CA LYS A 38 38.82 3.75 -4.01
C LYS A 38 37.55 3.01 -3.63
N ARG A 39 37.33 2.84 -2.32
CA ARG A 39 36.12 2.22 -1.78
C ARG A 39 35.47 3.16 -0.75
N PRO A 40 34.17 3.49 -0.89
CA PRO A 40 33.46 4.27 0.12
C PRO A 40 33.44 3.57 1.48
N SER A 41 33.61 4.34 2.55
CA SER A 41 33.69 3.82 3.92
C SER A 41 32.40 3.11 4.37
N TYR A 42 31.25 3.58 3.92
CA TYR A 42 29.94 2.99 4.28
C TYR A 42 29.73 1.59 3.69
N LEU A 43 30.45 1.21 2.63
CA LEU A 43 30.39 -0.13 2.06
C LEU A 43 31.27 -1.15 2.79
N VAL A 44 32.22 -0.71 3.62
CA VAL A 44 33.12 -1.60 4.36
C VAL A 44 32.37 -2.60 5.26
N PRO A 45 31.35 -2.19 6.04
CA PRO A 45 30.56 -3.13 6.83
C PRO A 45 29.57 -3.97 6.00
N ALA A 46 29.16 -3.48 4.82
CA ALA A 46 28.12 -4.11 4.01
C ALA A 46 28.65 -5.16 3.02
N LEU A 47 29.92 -5.05 2.61
CA LEU A 47 30.56 -5.93 1.64
C LEU A 47 31.89 -6.45 2.20
N PRO A 48 32.28 -7.70 1.93
CA PRO A 48 33.58 -8.20 2.36
C PRO A 48 34.75 -7.48 1.66
N ALA A 49 35.96 -7.62 2.21
CA ALA A 49 37.17 -7.24 1.48
C ALA A 49 37.32 -8.14 0.24
N GLY A 50 37.62 -7.56 -0.92
CA GLY A 50 37.71 -8.30 -2.19
C GLY A 50 36.36 -8.55 -2.89
N ALA A 51 35.29 -7.86 -2.49
CA ALA A 51 34.00 -7.90 -3.18
C ALA A 51 34.15 -7.63 -4.69
N THR A 52 33.50 -8.47 -5.49
CA THR A 52 33.46 -8.39 -6.95
C THR A 52 32.43 -7.37 -7.42
N PHE A 53 32.44 -7.05 -8.71
CA PHE A 53 31.37 -6.25 -9.33
C PHE A 53 29.99 -6.91 -9.19
N GLU A 54 29.94 -8.24 -9.22
CA GLU A 54 28.69 -9.00 -9.02
C GLU A 54 28.16 -8.84 -7.59
N ASP A 55 29.04 -8.83 -6.58
CA ASP A 55 28.66 -8.60 -5.18
C ASP A 55 28.07 -7.19 -4.97
N ILE A 56 28.63 -6.21 -5.67
CA ILE A 56 28.16 -4.81 -5.63
C ILE A 56 26.79 -4.70 -6.31
N ASP A 57 26.63 -5.34 -7.47
CA ASP A 57 25.36 -5.37 -8.18
C ASP A 57 24.27 -6.03 -7.34
N ALA A 58 24.58 -7.16 -6.70
CA ALA A 58 23.68 -7.84 -5.78
C ALA A 58 23.31 -6.97 -4.58
N TYR A 59 24.26 -6.23 -4.01
CA TYR A 59 24.00 -5.32 -2.89
C TYR A 59 23.06 -4.17 -3.28
N PHE A 60 23.30 -3.51 -4.41
CA PHE A 60 22.45 -2.40 -4.86
C PHE A 60 21.07 -2.89 -5.30
N GLU A 61 20.98 -4.07 -5.91
CA GLU A 61 19.69 -4.69 -6.24
C GLU A 61 18.90 -5.07 -4.99
N HIS A 62 19.57 -5.56 -3.95
CA HIS A 62 18.95 -5.79 -2.65
C HIS A 62 18.43 -4.48 -2.04
N CYS A 63 19.23 -3.41 -2.04
CA CYS A 63 18.82 -2.10 -1.55
C CYS A 63 17.62 -1.53 -2.32
N ARG A 64 17.60 -1.69 -3.66
CA ARG A 64 16.48 -1.30 -4.52
C ARG A 64 15.21 -2.07 -4.15
N SER A 65 15.31 -3.39 -4.01
CA SER A 65 14.20 -4.26 -3.61
C SER A 65 13.64 -3.92 -2.24
N GLU A 66 14.50 -3.61 -1.26
CA GLU A 66 14.06 -3.17 0.08
C GLU A 66 13.39 -1.80 0.03
N ALA A 67 13.90 -0.87 -0.79
CA ALA A 67 13.28 0.44 -0.99
C ALA A 67 11.90 0.32 -1.65
N GLU A 68 11.75 -0.56 -2.64
CA GLU A 68 10.48 -0.84 -3.30
C GLU A 68 9.47 -1.43 -2.31
N LEU A 69 9.88 -2.46 -1.56
CA LEU A 69 9.06 -3.08 -0.51
C LEU A 69 8.62 -2.05 0.55
N ALA A 70 9.52 -1.17 0.99
CA ALA A 70 9.19 -0.10 1.92
C ALA A 70 8.14 0.85 1.33
N GLY A 71 8.31 1.26 0.07
CA GLY A 71 7.33 2.07 -0.66
C GLY A 71 5.96 1.40 -0.73
N CYS A 72 5.92 0.10 -1.06
CA CYS A 72 4.70 -0.71 -1.10
C CYS A 72 3.97 -0.68 0.25
N LEU A 73 4.70 -0.88 1.35
CA LEU A 73 4.13 -0.87 2.71
C LEU A 73 3.63 0.52 3.11
N PHE A 74 4.34 1.59 2.75
CA PHE A 74 3.86 2.96 2.97
C PHE A 74 2.57 3.24 2.21
N ALA A 75 2.48 2.83 0.94
CA ALA A 75 1.27 2.98 0.13
C ALA A 75 0.09 2.22 0.73
N ILE A 76 0.30 0.99 1.20
CA ILE A 76 -0.72 0.20 1.90
C ILE A 76 -1.16 0.90 3.18
N ALA A 77 -0.21 1.34 4.02
CA ALA A 77 -0.52 2.02 5.28
C ALA A 77 -1.30 3.33 5.06
N ALA A 78 -0.95 4.10 4.03
CA ALA A 78 -1.67 5.31 3.64
C ALA A 78 -3.10 4.99 3.16
N ALA A 79 -3.26 3.95 2.34
CA ALA A 79 -4.56 3.48 1.88
C ALA A 79 -5.44 3.00 3.04
N GLU A 80 -4.88 2.24 3.97
CA GLU A 80 -5.53 1.80 5.21
C GLU A 80 -6.03 2.99 6.04
N ALA A 81 -5.16 3.98 6.29
CA ALA A 81 -5.52 5.19 7.03
C ALA A 81 -6.66 5.96 6.35
N ARG A 82 -6.58 6.13 5.02
CA ARG A 82 -7.65 6.77 4.24
C ARG A 82 -8.95 5.98 4.27
N LEU A 83 -8.90 4.66 4.14
CA LEU A 83 -10.08 3.79 4.16
C LEU A 83 -10.80 3.84 5.52
N ARG A 84 -10.05 3.90 6.64
CA ARG A 84 -10.65 4.12 7.98
C ARG A 84 -11.36 5.47 8.07
N ARG A 85 -10.71 6.54 7.58
CA ARG A 85 -11.29 7.88 7.57
C ARG A 85 -12.55 7.92 6.71
N ASP A 86 -12.50 7.32 5.53
CA ASP A 86 -13.60 7.22 4.58
C ASP A 86 -14.80 6.48 5.19
N ALA A 87 -14.56 5.28 5.75
CA ALA A 87 -15.57 4.52 6.45
C ALA A 87 -16.24 5.32 7.58
N ARG A 88 -15.45 6.05 8.39
CA ARG A 88 -15.97 6.90 9.45
C ARG A 88 -16.80 8.08 8.95
N GLN A 89 -16.41 8.70 7.84
CA GLN A 89 -17.13 9.84 7.27
C GLN A 89 -18.42 9.44 6.55
N ARG A 90 -18.46 8.25 5.94
CA ARG A 90 -19.63 7.74 5.22
C ARG A 90 -20.57 6.89 6.05
N CYS A 91 -20.15 6.45 7.25
CA CYS A 91 -21.03 5.82 8.23
C CYS A 91 -21.99 6.85 8.85
N VAL A 92 -23.02 7.24 8.09
CA VAL A 92 -24.10 8.11 8.54
C VAL A 92 -25.32 7.24 8.87
N PRO A 93 -25.79 7.22 10.13
CA PRO A 93 -26.94 6.42 10.54
C PRO A 93 -28.20 6.67 9.69
N GLY A 94 -28.88 5.60 9.29
CA GLY A 94 -30.15 5.61 8.56
C GLY A 94 -30.04 6.00 7.08
N ARG A 95 -28.83 6.20 6.52
CA ARG A 95 -28.66 6.73 5.17
C ARG A 95 -28.40 5.70 4.06
N SER A 96 -27.82 4.54 4.39
CA SER A 96 -27.54 3.49 3.41
C SER A 96 -27.21 2.18 4.11
N GLY A 97 -27.44 1.01 3.51
CA GLY A 97 -27.06 -0.28 4.11
C GLY A 97 -25.56 -0.47 4.40
N LEU A 98 -24.70 0.49 4.03
CA LEU A 98 -23.31 0.59 4.47
C LEU A 98 -23.22 0.91 5.97
N ASP A 99 -24.14 1.70 6.50
CA ASP A 99 -24.15 2.17 7.87
C ASP A 99 -24.33 1.03 8.86
N GLY A 100 -25.28 0.11 8.66
CA GLY A 100 -25.47 -1.03 9.55
C GLY A 100 -24.25 -1.95 9.57
N ARG A 101 -23.59 -2.13 8.41
CA ARG A 101 -22.40 -2.97 8.28
C ARG A 101 -21.17 -2.32 8.91
N LEU A 102 -20.94 -1.03 8.68
CA LEU A 102 -19.86 -0.29 9.32
C LEU A 102 -20.16 0.00 10.80
N ALA A 103 -21.41 0.23 11.18
CA ALA A 103 -21.85 0.51 12.55
C ALA A 103 -21.68 -0.70 13.47
N LEU A 104 -21.90 -1.92 12.96
CA LEU A 104 -21.53 -3.15 13.68
C LEU A 104 -20.03 -3.17 14.00
N LEU A 105 -19.20 -2.68 13.08
CA LEU A 105 -17.76 -2.57 13.29
C LEU A 105 -17.39 -1.42 14.25
N HIS A 106 -18.07 -0.28 14.16
CA HIS A 106 -17.93 0.84 15.10
C HIS A 106 -18.34 0.48 16.52
N GLY A 107 -19.48 -0.20 16.70
CA GLY A 107 -20.03 -0.56 18.02
C GLY A 107 -19.08 -1.48 18.79
N ASN A 108 -18.34 -2.31 18.07
CA ASN A 108 -17.29 -3.17 18.62
C ASN A 108 -15.94 -2.45 18.79
N ALA A 109 -15.77 -1.26 18.21
CA ALA A 109 -14.52 -0.52 18.22
C ALA A 109 -14.57 0.67 19.20
N ALA A 110 -14.46 0.37 20.50
CA ALA A 110 -14.31 1.39 21.54
C ALA A 110 -13.11 2.32 21.23
N ALA A 111 -13.32 3.64 21.33
CA ALA A 111 -12.39 4.81 21.26
C ALA A 111 -11.30 4.88 20.17
N PHE A 112 -10.70 3.76 19.75
CA PHE A 112 -9.50 3.64 18.93
C PHE A 112 -9.73 3.13 17.51
N TRP A 113 -10.97 2.85 17.12
CA TRP A 113 -11.32 2.32 15.79
C TRP A 113 -10.47 1.13 15.32
N ARG A 114 -10.37 0.10 16.17
CA ARG A 114 -9.59 -1.12 15.89
C ARG A 114 -10.37 -2.14 15.06
N VAL A 115 -11.01 -1.67 14.00
CA VAL A 115 -11.69 -2.55 13.05
C VAL A 115 -10.64 -3.20 12.15
N PRO A 116 -10.64 -4.54 12.01
CA PRO A 116 -9.76 -5.21 11.06
C PRO A 116 -10.05 -4.75 9.62
N PHE A 117 -9.06 -4.80 8.74
CA PHE A 117 -9.30 -4.51 7.32
C PHE A 117 -9.75 -5.73 6.54
N ASP A 118 -9.27 -6.90 6.93
CA ASP A 118 -9.40 -8.16 6.22
C ASP A 118 -10.72 -8.88 6.53
N GLU A 119 -10.71 -9.98 7.27
CA GLU A 119 -11.87 -10.84 7.47
C GLU A 119 -12.90 -10.17 8.37
N GLN A 120 -14.14 -10.06 7.88
CA GLN A 120 -15.23 -9.38 8.59
C GLN A 120 -14.88 -7.91 8.90
N GLY A 121 -13.94 -7.33 8.16
CA GLY A 121 -13.39 -6.01 8.37
C GLY A 121 -14.00 -4.93 7.48
N ILE A 122 -13.32 -3.78 7.43
CA ILE A 122 -13.76 -2.62 6.63
C ILE A 122 -13.89 -2.97 5.15
N VAL A 123 -12.98 -3.78 4.60
CA VAL A 123 -12.98 -4.16 3.17
C VAL A 123 -14.19 -5.05 2.86
N ASP A 124 -14.49 -6.03 3.70
CA ASP A 124 -15.64 -6.92 3.51
C ASP A 124 -16.97 -6.18 3.66
N ALA A 125 -17.06 -5.22 4.59
CA ALA A 125 -18.24 -4.36 4.73
C ALA A 125 -18.49 -3.52 3.46
N TRP A 126 -17.43 -2.93 2.90
CA TRP A 126 -17.50 -2.21 1.63
C TRP A 126 -17.91 -3.12 0.49
N LYS A 127 -17.27 -4.28 0.35
CA LYS A 127 -17.59 -5.23 -0.72
C LYS A 127 -19.05 -5.67 -0.66
N ALA A 128 -19.57 -5.95 0.54
CA ALA A 128 -20.97 -6.31 0.72
C ALA A 128 -21.93 -5.17 0.38
N PHE A 129 -21.61 -3.93 0.75
CA PHE A 129 -22.39 -2.76 0.36
C PHE A 129 -22.42 -2.56 -1.16
N LEU A 130 -21.28 -2.71 -1.85
CA LEU A 130 -21.15 -2.52 -3.29
C LEU A 130 -22.09 -3.43 -4.10
N HIS A 131 -22.37 -4.64 -3.62
CA HIS A 131 -23.33 -5.56 -4.24
C HIS A 131 -24.79 -5.09 -4.11
N THR A 132 -25.09 -4.21 -3.15
CA THR A 132 -26.44 -3.73 -2.84
C THR A 132 -26.76 -2.35 -3.39
N VAL A 133 -25.82 -1.69 -4.08
CA VAL A 133 -26.03 -0.34 -4.63
C VAL A 133 -27.15 -0.37 -5.68
N GLU A 134 -28.25 0.33 -5.38
CA GLU A 134 -29.39 0.49 -6.28
C GLU A 134 -29.03 1.33 -7.51
N GLY A 135 -29.65 1.04 -8.64
CA GLY A 135 -29.40 1.76 -9.90
C GLY A 135 -28.09 1.41 -10.63
N ALA A 136 -27.20 0.61 -10.01
CA ALA A 136 -26.02 0.06 -10.67
C ALA A 136 -26.33 -1.29 -11.33
N SER A 137 -25.80 -1.55 -12.52
CA SER A 137 -25.85 -2.86 -13.17
C SER A 137 -25.05 -3.92 -12.38
N LEU A 138 -25.36 -5.20 -12.60
CA LEU A 138 -24.58 -6.29 -11.99
C LEU A 138 -23.09 -6.23 -12.38
N ALA A 139 -22.79 -5.84 -13.63
CA ALA A 139 -21.43 -5.69 -14.14
C ALA A 139 -20.66 -4.57 -13.40
N GLU A 140 -21.28 -3.41 -13.19
CA GLU A 140 -20.67 -2.30 -12.42
C GLU A 140 -20.39 -2.72 -10.98
N ARG A 141 -21.38 -3.32 -10.30
CA ARG A 141 -21.22 -3.80 -8.91
C ARG A 141 -20.10 -4.82 -8.79
N SER A 142 -20.01 -5.75 -9.74
CA SER A 142 -18.96 -6.78 -9.78
C SER A 142 -17.58 -6.17 -10.03
N ARG A 143 -17.48 -5.17 -10.91
CA ARG A 143 -16.25 -4.42 -11.17
C ARG A 143 -15.78 -3.67 -9.93
N TRP A 144 -16.66 -2.96 -9.22
CA TRP A 144 -16.31 -2.25 -7.99
C TRP A 144 -15.86 -3.21 -6.90
N ALA A 145 -16.63 -4.28 -6.67
CA ALA A 145 -16.29 -5.31 -5.69
C ALA A 145 -14.96 -6.01 -6.02
N GLY A 146 -14.65 -6.20 -7.31
CA GLY A 146 -13.38 -6.74 -7.77
C GLY A 146 -12.19 -5.83 -7.42
N ARG A 147 -12.32 -4.52 -7.62
CA ARG A 147 -11.28 -3.53 -7.26
C ARG A 147 -11.01 -3.48 -5.75
N VAL A 148 -12.07 -3.51 -4.94
CA VAL A 148 -11.93 -3.63 -3.48
C VAL A 148 -11.30 -4.99 -3.09
N GLY A 149 -11.66 -6.06 -3.79
CA GLY A 149 -11.06 -7.39 -3.60
C GLY A 149 -9.57 -7.45 -3.92
N GLN A 150 -9.11 -6.75 -4.95
CA GLN A 150 -7.68 -6.66 -5.29
C GLN A 150 -6.87 -6.01 -4.16
N PHE A 151 -7.40 -4.98 -3.50
CA PHE A 151 -6.74 -4.37 -2.35
C PHE A 151 -6.56 -5.36 -1.20
N LYS A 152 -7.54 -6.26 -0.97
CA LYS A 152 -7.42 -7.34 0.03
C LYS A 152 -6.22 -8.24 -0.25
N SER A 153 -5.95 -8.56 -1.52
CA SER A 153 -4.78 -9.36 -1.90
C SER A 153 -3.45 -8.68 -1.53
N VAL A 154 -3.39 -7.35 -1.62
CA VAL A 154 -2.21 -6.56 -1.29
C VAL A 154 -1.99 -6.48 0.22
N LEU A 155 -3.04 -6.55 1.04
CA LEU A 155 -2.92 -6.58 2.52
C LEU A 155 -2.11 -7.78 3.04
N ASN A 156 -2.02 -8.86 2.27
CA ASN A 156 -1.16 -10.01 2.60
C ASN A 156 0.31 -9.62 2.72
N LEU A 157 0.77 -8.61 1.96
CA LEU A 157 2.13 -8.09 2.08
C LEU A 157 2.38 -7.47 3.46
N ARG A 158 1.43 -6.66 3.96
CA ARG A 158 1.47 -6.12 5.33
C ARG A 158 1.43 -7.23 6.37
N HIS A 159 0.58 -8.24 6.16
CA HIS A 159 0.44 -9.37 7.08
C HIS A 159 1.76 -10.14 7.20
N TRP A 160 2.45 -10.39 6.08
CA TRP A 160 3.78 -11.01 6.07
C TRP A 160 4.81 -10.21 6.90
N VAL A 161 4.85 -8.87 6.76
CA VAL A 161 5.75 -8.02 7.56
C VAL A 161 5.42 -8.06 9.04
N ALA A 162 4.13 -8.06 9.39
CA ALA A 162 3.68 -8.09 10.79
C ALA A 162 4.15 -9.34 11.55
N HIS A 163 4.39 -10.45 10.85
CA HIS A 163 4.99 -11.67 11.41
C HIS A 163 6.52 -11.61 11.53
N GLY A 164 7.14 -10.44 11.35
CA GLY A 164 8.57 -10.22 11.65
C GLY A 164 9.55 -10.73 10.60
N ARG A 165 9.09 -11.01 9.37
CA ARG A 165 9.94 -11.47 8.23
C ARG A 165 10.76 -12.74 8.52
N TYR A 166 10.39 -13.54 9.53
CA TYR A 166 11.12 -14.77 9.91
C TYR A 166 10.98 -15.91 8.89
N TRP A 167 10.04 -15.79 7.94
CA TRP A 167 9.88 -16.68 6.79
C TRP A 167 10.17 -15.96 5.47
N MET A 168 10.65 -16.71 4.47
CA MET A 168 10.89 -16.19 3.13
C MET A 168 9.61 -15.53 2.57
N LEU A 169 9.77 -14.37 1.92
CA LEU A 169 8.66 -13.69 1.25
C LEU A 169 8.03 -14.65 0.23
N PRO A 170 6.74 -14.99 0.35
CA PRO A 170 6.10 -15.88 -0.62
C PRO A 170 6.25 -15.33 -2.04
N PRO A 171 6.55 -16.16 -3.06
CA PRO A 171 6.82 -15.68 -4.41
C PRO A 171 5.71 -14.82 -5.00
N HIS A 172 4.44 -15.16 -4.71
CA HIS A 172 3.27 -14.41 -5.18
C HIS A 172 3.07 -13.04 -4.49
N LEU A 173 3.76 -12.79 -3.36
CA LEU A 173 3.80 -11.48 -2.72
C LEU A 173 5.02 -10.66 -3.17
N ALA A 174 6.08 -11.34 -3.60
CA ALA A 174 7.29 -10.71 -4.15
C ALA A 174 7.08 -10.11 -5.55
N THR A 175 5.97 -10.42 -6.22
CA THR A 175 5.65 -9.87 -7.55
C THR A 175 5.08 -8.46 -7.51
N TRP A 176 4.70 -7.94 -6.35
CA TRP A 176 4.08 -6.61 -6.26
C TRP A 176 5.14 -5.51 -6.36
N SER A 177 5.03 -4.70 -7.41
CA SER A 177 5.73 -3.42 -7.51
C SER A 177 4.96 -2.30 -6.82
N LEU A 178 5.66 -1.22 -6.48
CA LEU A 178 5.03 -0.03 -5.92
C LEU A 178 4.00 0.58 -6.87
N THR A 179 4.29 0.57 -8.17
CA THR A 179 3.39 1.11 -9.20
C THR A 179 2.08 0.32 -9.28
N GLU A 180 2.16 -1.01 -9.20
CA GLU A 180 0.96 -1.87 -9.18
C GLU A 180 0.12 -1.65 -7.93
N ILE A 181 0.76 -1.56 -6.76
CA ILE A 181 0.06 -1.27 -5.50
C ILE A 181 -0.60 0.11 -5.56
N ALA A 182 0.10 1.12 -6.07
CA ALA A 182 -0.47 2.45 -6.25
C ALA A 182 -1.70 2.41 -7.16
N LYS A 183 -1.64 1.66 -8.26
CA LYS A 183 -2.78 1.46 -9.15
C LYS A 183 -3.95 0.77 -8.44
N VAL A 184 -3.70 -0.30 -7.69
CA VAL A 184 -4.75 -1.02 -6.92
C VAL A 184 -5.42 -0.07 -5.92
N VAL A 185 -4.64 0.75 -5.21
CA VAL A 185 -5.16 1.74 -4.25
C VAL A 185 -6.02 2.79 -4.96
N GLN A 186 -5.56 3.32 -6.10
CA GLN A 186 -6.31 4.30 -6.88
C GLN A 186 -7.62 3.72 -7.42
N ASP A 187 -7.57 2.52 -8.03
CA ASP A 187 -8.73 1.83 -8.57
C ASP A 187 -9.76 1.51 -7.47
N MET A 188 -9.30 1.11 -6.27
CA MET A 188 -10.16 0.91 -5.11
C MET A 188 -10.89 2.20 -4.72
N PHE A 189 -10.17 3.30 -4.48
CA PHE A 189 -10.81 4.55 -4.05
C PHE A 189 -11.74 5.14 -5.12
N GLN A 190 -11.41 4.96 -6.40
CA GLN A 190 -12.33 5.32 -7.49
C GLN A 190 -13.62 4.51 -7.40
N ALA A 191 -13.55 3.19 -7.18
CA ALA A 191 -14.75 2.36 -7.01
C ALA A 191 -15.60 2.78 -5.80
N LEU A 192 -14.97 3.15 -4.68
CA LEU A 192 -15.68 3.65 -3.51
C LEU A 192 -16.41 4.96 -3.81
N ASN A 193 -15.76 5.89 -4.51
CA ASN A 193 -16.37 7.15 -4.93
C ASN A 193 -17.52 6.94 -5.92
N ASP A 194 -17.31 6.16 -6.99
CA ASP A 194 -18.34 5.86 -7.99
C ASP A 194 -19.61 5.28 -7.33
N ALA A 195 -19.43 4.34 -6.40
CA ALA A 195 -20.54 3.70 -5.70
C ALA A 195 -21.23 4.64 -4.71
N ALA A 196 -20.45 5.46 -4.02
CA ALA A 196 -20.99 6.45 -3.09
C ALA A 196 -21.78 7.54 -3.80
N ASP A 197 -21.32 8.02 -4.95
CA ASP A 197 -22.02 9.01 -5.77
C ASP A 197 -23.38 8.47 -6.22
N ARG A 198 -23.41 7.20 -6.67
CA ARG A 198 -24.65 6.50 -7.01
C ARG A 198 -25.59 6.35 -5.81
N ALA A 199 -25.06 6.00 -4.66
CA ALA A 199 -25.80 5.86 -3.41
C ALA A 199 -26.10 7.19 -2.70
N ARG A 200 -25.72 8.34 -3.28
CA ARG A 200 -25.87 9.69 -2.69
C ARG A 200 -25.24 9.82 -1.30
N LEU A 201 -24.13 9.13 -1.08
CA LEU A 201 -23.32 9.22 0.13
C LEU A 201 -22.38 10.44 0.07
N PRO A 202 -21.88 10.93 1.22
CA PRO A 202 -20.90 12.01 1.24
C PRO A 202 -19.67 11.63 0.41
N VAL A 203 -19.18 12.57 -0.41
CA VAL A 203 -17.92 12.43 -1.14
C VAL A 203 -16.77 12.70 -0.17
N VAL A 204 -15.79 11.79 -0.15
CA VAL A 204 -14.57 11.94 0.64
C VAL A 204 -13.42 12.28 -0.30
N PRO A 205 -12.71 13.40 -0.07
CA PRO A 205 -11.59 13.80 -0.93
C PRO A 205 -10.42 12.79 -0.93
#